data_AF-A0A1W9YMH6-F1
#
_entry.id   AF-A0A1W9YMH6-F1
#
_cell.length_a   1.000
_cell.length_b   1.000
_cell.length_c   1.000
_cell.angle_alpha   90.00
_cell.angle_beta   90.00
_cell.angle_gamma   90.00
#
_symmetry.space_group_name_H-M   'P 1'
#
loop_
_entity.id
_entity.type
_entity.pdbx_description
1 polymer ?
#
loop_
_entity_poly.entity_id
_entity_poly.type
_entity_poly.pdbx_seq_one_letter_code
_entity_poly.pdbx_strand_id
1 'polypeptide(L)' 'MDTDDFYHQLATHGLHYQPPFQGVRALTQDPSNPDTVHADIALPPDTDTTGYGIHPALLDAALQP' A
#
# COMPACT_ATOMS: atom_id res chain seq x y z
N MET A 1 -6.82 9.54 3.74
CA MET A 1 -5.47 10.07 3.51
C MET A 1 -5.16 9.90 2.03
N ASP A 2 -4.49 10.87 1.41
CA ASP A 2 -4.08 10.74 0.01
C ASP A 2 -2.91 9.74 -0.11
N THR A 3 -2.91 8.91 -1.15
CA THR A 3 -1.87 7.88 -1.33
C THR A 3 -0.53 8.46 -1.73
N ASP A 4 -0.50 9.59 -2.45
CA ASP A 4 0.75 10.23 -2.83
C ASP A 4 1.41 10.85 -1.60
N ASP A 5 0.63 11.47 -0.72
CA ASP A 5 1.10 11.98 0.58
C ASP A 5 1.66 10.84 1.47
N PHE A 6 1.01 9.67 1.47
CA PHE A 6 1.48 8.50 2.21
C PHE A 6 2.86 8.03 1.74
N TYR A 7 3.04 7.80 0.43
CA TYR A 7 4.34 7.39 -0.09
C TYR A 7 5.40 8.49 0.00
N HIS A 8 5.00 9.75 -0.08
CA HIS A 8 5.90 10.87 0.16
C HIS A 8 6.42 10.83 1.60
N GLN A 9 5.54 10.63 2.59
CA GLN A 9 5.94 10.50 3.99
C GLN A 9 6.89 9.32 4.19
N LEU A 10 6.59 8.15 3.64
CA LEU A 10 7.50 6.99 3.66
C LEU A 10 8.87 7.32 3.05
N ALA A 11 8.90 8.04 1.93
CA ALA A 11 10.13 8.49 1.30
C ALA A 11 10.93 9.46 2.20
N THR A 12 10.27 10.32 2.99
CA THR A 12 10.97 11.16 4.00
C THR A 12 11.63 10.35 5.10
N HIS A 13 11.14 9.13 5.36
CA HIS A 13 11.75 8.16 6.27
C HIS A 13 12.79 7.24 5.59
N GLY A 14 13.11 7.48 4.31
CA GLY A 14 14.07 6.70 3.51
C GLY A 14 13.49 5.46 2.84
N LEU A 15 12.17 5.24 2.95
CA LEU A 15 11.46 4.13 2.31
C LEU A 15 10.93 4.58 0.95
N HIS A 16 11.76 4.41 -0.08
CA HIS A 16 11.41 4.75 -1.45
C HIS A 16 10.72 3.58 -2.15
N TYR A 17 9.40 3.50 -2.03
CA TYR A 17 8.60 2.53 -2.76
C TYR A 17 8.45 2.94 -4.23
N GLN A 18 8.46 1.96 -5.13
CA GLN A 18 8.20 2.12 -6.56
C GLN A 18 7.28 0.97 -7.05
N PRO A 19 6.62 1.09 -8.20
CA PRO A 19 5.86 -0.01 -8.78
C PRO A 19 6.71 -1.28 -8.93
N PRO A 20 6.19 -2.48 -8.61
CA PRO A 20 4.80 -2.77 -8.21
C PRO A 20 4.50 -2.66 -6.70
N PHE A 21 5.46 -2.22 -5.86
CA PHE A 21 5.32 -2.14 -4.40
C PHE A 21 4.53 -0.91 -3.91
N GLN A 22 4.13 -0.01 -4.81
CA GLN A 22 3.14 1.04 -4.51
C GLN A 22 1.71 0.54 -4.73
N GLY A 23 1.28 -0.44 -3.92
CA GLY A 23 -0.01 -1.12 -4.08
C GLY A 23 -1.20 -0.45 -3.36
N VAL A 24 -0.96 0.43 -2.39
CA VAL A 24 -2.02 1.15 -1.65
C VAL A 24 -2.77 2.12 -2.57
N ARG A 25 -4.09 2.00 -2.62
CA ARG A 25 -5.04 2.79 -3.43
C ARG A 25 -5.86 3.77 -2.62
N ALA A 26 -6.16 3.43 -1.38
CA ALA A 26 -6.84 4.32 -0.46
C ALA A 26 -6.46 3.98 0.98
N LEU A 27 -6.42 5.01 1.82
CA LEU A 27 -6.24 4.89 3.26
C LEU A 27 -7.37 5.64 3.96
N THR A 28 -8.14 4.93 4.78
CA THR A 28 -9.27 5.46 5.52
C THR A 28 -9.10 5.17 7.00
N GLN A 29 -9.44 6.14 7.85
CA GLN A 29 -9.39 5.97 9.29
C GLN A 29 -10.76 5.48 9.77
N ASP A 30 -10.78 4.54 10.71
CA ASP A 30 -12.04 4.01 11.21
C ASP A 30 -12.80 5.09 12.01
N PRO A 31 -14.06 5.40 11.66
CA PRO A 31 -14.81 6.46 12.32
C PRO A 31 -15.19 6.13 13.77
N SER A 32 -15.17 4.86 14.15
CA SER A 32 -15.47 4.37 15.51
C SER A 32 -14.20 4.18 16.34
N ASN A 33 -13.05 3.97 15.69
CA ASN A 33 -11.74 3.89 16.34
C ASN A 33 -10.68 4.68 15.56
N PRO A 34 -10.32 5.89 16.01
CA PRO A 34 -9.34 6.71 15.31
C PRO A 34 -7.93 6.08 15.29
N ASP A 35 -7.62 5.12 16.15
CA ASP A 35 -6.32 4.44 16.12
C ASP A 35 -6.24 3.32 15.07
N THR A 36 -7.36 3.02 14.39
CA THR A 36 -7.42 2.00 13.33
C THR A 36 -7.43 2.65 11.95
N VAL A 37 -6.57 2.15 11.06
CA VAL A 37 -6.51 2.55 9.65
C VAL A 37 -6.83 1.34 8.78
N HIS A 38 -7.66 1.54 7.76
CA HIS A 38 -7.97 0.57 6.71
C HIS A 38 -7.31 1.00 5.41
N ALA A 39 -6.67 0.04 4.73
CA ALA A 39 -6.00 0.25 3.46
C ALA A 39 -6.64 -0.59 2.36
N ASP A 40 -7.04 0.06 1.27
CA ASP A 40 -7.38 -0.62 0.04
C ASP A 40 -6.09 -0.83 -0.76
N ILE A 41 -5.77 -2.08 -1.09
CA ILE A 41 -4.54 -2.46 -1.79
C ILE A 41 -4.86 -3.22 -3.07
N ALA A 42 -4.15 -2.90 -4.15
CA ALA A 42 -4.28 -3.61 -5.41
C ALA A 42 -2.98 -3.55 -6.21
N LEU A 43 -2.63 -4.67 -6.84
CA LEU A 43 -1.51 -4.72 -7.78
C LEU A 43 -1.78 -3.81 -8.99
N PRO A 44 -0.74 -3.18 -9.56
CA PRO A 44 -0.83 -2.58 -10.89
C PRO A 44 -1.30 -3.60 -11.93
N PRO A 45 -2.12 -3.20 -12.92
CA PRO A 45 -2.76 -4.12 -13.87
C PRO A 45 -1.77 -4.94 -14.71
N ASP A 46 -0.56 -4.45 -14.93
CA ASP A 46 0.48 -5.12 -15.73
C ASP A 46 1.47 -5.95 -14.88
N THR A 47 1.13 -6.24 -13.63
CA THR A 47 1.99 -7.03 -12.73
C THR A 47 1.79 -8.53 -12.99
N ASP A 48 2.87 -9.24 -13.32
CA ASP A 48 2.82 -10.69 -13.44
C ASP A 48 2.55 -11.35 -12.09
N THR A 49 1.49 -12.14 -12.01
CA THR A 49 1.09 -12.88 -10.81
C THR A 49 1.35 -14.38 -10.92
N THR A 50 1.89 -14.84 -12.05
CA THR A 50 2.07 -16.25 -12.35
C THR A 50 2.99 -16.93 -11.33
N GLY A 51 2.49 -17.99 -10.69
CA GLY A 51 3.26 -18.77 -9.71
C GLY A 51 3.23 -18.21 -8.28
N TYR A 52 2.55 -17.09 -8.03
CA TYR A 52 2.35 -16.56 -6.68
C TYR A 52 0.97 -16.90 -6.13
N GLY A 53 0.91 -17.50 -4.94
CA GLY A 53 -0.36 -17.62 -4.19
C GLY A 53 -0.85 -16.28 -3.65
N ILE A 54 0.09 -15.45 -3.18
CA ILE A 54 -0.08 -14.03 -2.89
C ILE A 54 1.14 -13.32 -3.47
N HIS A 55 0.93 -12.30 -4.30
CA HIS A 55 2.04 -11.56 -4.89
C HIS A 55 2.81 -10.80 -3.79
N PRO A 56 4.15 -10.87 -3.72
CA PRO A 56 4.94 -10.22 -2.68
C PRO A 56 4.68 -8.72 -2.56
N ALA A 57 4.51 -8.01 -3.68
CA ALA A 57 4.19 -6.59 -3.66
C ALA A 57 2.79 -6.28 -3.11
N LEU A 58 1.82 -7.19 -3.24
CA LEU A 58 0.50 -7.04 -2.64
C LEU A 58 0.57 -7.31 -1.14
N LEU A 59 1.32 -8.34 -0.73
CA LEU A 59 1.53 -8.63 0.69
C LEU A 59 2.26 -7.48 1.39
N ASP A 60 3.31 -6.94 0.77
CA ASP A 60 4.04 -5.79 1.29
C ASP A 60 3.14 -4.56 1.42
N ALA A 61 2.30 -4.27 0.41
CA ALA A 61 1.33 -3.18 0.47
C ALA A 61 0.35 -3.30 1.67
N ALA A 62 0.05 -4.51 2.14
CA ALA A 62 -0.78 -4.73 3.32
C ALA A 62 -0.07 -4.37 4.65
N LEU A 63 1.27 -4.32 4.65
CA LEU A 63 2.11 -4.08 5.82
C LEU A 63 2.65 -2.64 5.90
N GLN A 64 2.45 -1.85 4.84
CA GLN A 64 2.89 -0.45 4.76
C GLN A 64 2.13 0.54 5.66
N PRO A 65 0.79 0.41 5.87
CA PRO A 65 0.03 1.30 6.76
C PRO A 65 0.38 1.12 8.24
#